data_AF-A0A6N8XIG8-F1
#
_entry.id   AF-A0A6N8XIG8-F1
#
_cell.length_a   1.000
_cell.length_b   1.000
_cell.length_c   1.000
_cell.angle_alpha   90.00
_cell.angle_beta   90.00
_cell.angle_gamma   90.00
#
_symmetry.space_group_name_H-M   'P 1'
#
loop_
_entity.id
_entity.type
_entity.pdbx_description
1 polymer ?
#
loop_
_entity_poly.entity_id
_entity_poly.type
_entity_poly.pdbx_seq_one_letter_code
_entity_poly.pdbx_strand_id
1 'polypeptide(L)'
;MTIRTTTDAGRAGYAEQYYPNAETLGPDEMRITALGTGRPFLRRSQANASWLVELGNGDKFVFDFGFGSQMNFTALEIPYNDITAWFATHLHTDHVGDFGQVWIGSWAGGRLKPLVVYGPSSNRPEYGFRHFVEKQMESYRWDTDTRVGFLPAVGAEVEINEFDYAKVHPVYEKNGVTITSFPAVHIYDGPVSLKLEWNGLSFVYSGDTTPSSFMIDNAKGVDVLVHETFNTVGQLMERSGYDERTARGIGTIAHSDPGEAAHVIAQCDPRLFVAFHFFNDFDTAGEMEAEIRKHWQGRLALATDFMVINVTAEHVVTRMARVSEHVWPNKARHEGFGKAERKERMVMSDWLRETQVFPKF
;
A
#
# COMPACT_ATOMS: atom_id res chain seq x y z
N MET A 1 35.75 34.74 -6.92
CA MET A 1 35.54 33.57 -6.05
C MET A 1 34.19 32.98 -6.42
N THR A 2 34.18 32.04 -7.36
CA THR A 2 32.95 31.46 -7.92
C THR A 2 32.48 30.38 -6.98
N ILE A 3 31.39 30.64 -6.25
CA ILE A 3 30.79 29.65 -5.36
C ILE A 3 30.13 28.60 -6.27
N ARG A 4 30.79 27.45 -6.41
CA ARG A 4 30.17 26.24 -6.96
C ARG A 4 29.18 25.72 -5.92
N THR A 5 27.89 25.82 -6.18
CA THR A 5 26.82 25.18 -5.39
C THR A 5 26.37 23.85 -6.02
N THR A 6 27.31 23.06 -6.54
CA THR A 6 27.05 21.65 -6.84
C THR A 6 27.61 20.83 -5.69
N THR A 7 26.77 20.50 -4.71
CA THR A 7 27.07 19.39 -3.82
C THR A 7 26.96 18.12 -4.65
N ASP A 8 28.12 17.52 -4.92
CA ASP A 8 28.32 16.24 -5.61
C ASP A 8 27.85 15.04 -4.73
N ALA A 9 26.70 15.20 -4.08
CA ALA A 9 26.18 14.25 -3.10
C ALA A 9 25.26 13.23 -3.80
N GLY A 10 25.85 12.25 -4.48
CA GLY A 10 25.39 10.85 -4.68
C GLY A 10 23.91 10.50 -4.98
N ARG A 11 23.00 11.45 -5.20
CA ARG A 11 21.54 11.22 -5.35
C ARG A 11 21.13 11.03 -6.80
N ALA A 12 22.05 10.67 -7.70
CA ALA A 12 21.76 10.35 -9.11
C ALA A 12 20.91 11.42 -9.85
N GLY A 13 21.04 12.71 -9.49
CA GLY A 13 20.27 13.80 -10.09
C GLY A 13 18.90 14.07 -9.45
N TYR A 14 18.46 13.27 -8.48
CA TYR A 14 17.22 13.50 -7.74
C TYR A 14 17.34 14.68 -6.76
N ALA A 15 16.28 15.49 -6.68
CA ALA A 15 16.14 16.52 -5.65
C ALA A 15 16.11 15.90 -4.25
N GLU A 16 16.41 16.68 -3.20
CA GLU A 16 16.38 16.19 -1.82
C GLU A 16 15.02 15.66 -1.36
N GLN A 17 13.98 16.40 -1.72
CA GLN A 17 12.60 16.05 -1.44
C GLN A 17 11.92 15.71 -2.75
N TYR A 18 10.98 14.77 -2.70
CA TYR A 18 10.07 14.52 -3.80
C TYR A 18 8.86 15.45 -3.67
N TYR A 19 8.59 16.25 -4.70
CA TYR A 19 7.34 17.00 -4.81
C TYR A 19 6.43 16.23 -5.78
N PRO A 20 5.26 15.73 -5.33
CA PRO A 20 4.40 14.91 -6.17
C PRO A 20 4.08 15.58 -7.51
N ASN A 21 4.20 14.80 -8.59
CA ASN A 21 3.96 15.22 -9.97
C ASN A 21 4.91 16.29 -10.53
N ALA A 22 5.96 16.69 -9.79
CA ALA A 22 6.97 17.64 -10.27
C ALA A 22 8.11 16.97 -11.06
N GLU A 23 8.23 15.65 -11.00
CA GLU A 23 9.28 14.86 -11.64
C GLU A 23 8.65 13.82 -12.58
N THR A 24 9.09 13.78 -13.84
CA THR A 24 8.72 12.72 -14.77
C THR A 24 9.50 11.45 -14.42
N LEU A 25 8.81 10.32 -14.35
CA LEU A 25 9.43 9.03 -14.12
C LEU A 25 10.07 8.54 -15.42
N GLY A 26 11.35 8.16 -15.39
CA GLY A 26 12.08 7.66 -16.55
C GLY A 26 11.52 6.32 -17.06
N PRO A 27 11.78 5.95 -18.34
CA PRO A 27 11.24 4.72 -18.94
C PRO A 27 11.79 3.43 -18.30
N ASP A 28 12.95 3.49 -17.64
CA ASP A 28 13.62 2.39 -16.95
C ASP A 28 13.68 2.63 -15.43
N GLU A 29 12.67 3.29 -14.89
CA GLU A 29 12.61 3.72 -13.50
C GLU A 29 11.33 3.24 -12.81
N MET A 30 11.49 2.81 -11.56
CA MET A 30 10.39 2.50 -10.64
C MET A 30 10.43 3.46 -9.46
N ARG A 31 9.28 3.98 -9.04
CA ARG A 31 9.12 4.82 -7.84
C ARG A 31 8.16 4.16 -6.86
N ILE A 32 8.63 3.92 -5.64
CA ILE A 32 7.85 3.31 -4.55
C ILE A 32 7.58 4.39 -3.51
N THR A 33 6.33 4.55 -3.08
CA THR A 33 5.94 5.51 -2.05
C THR A 33 5.21 4.80 -0.91
N ALA A 34 5.67 5.02 0.31
CA ALA A 34 4.99 4.56 1.52
C ALA A 34 3.74 5.41 1.77
N LEU A 35 2.57 4.85 1.50
CA LEU A 35 1.28 5.50 1.79
C LEU A 35 0.84 5.24 3.24
N GLY A 36 1.38 4.22 3.88
CA GLY A 36 1.19 3.97 5.30
C GLY A 36 2.13 2.89 5.81
N THR A 37 2.64 3.09 7.02
CA THR A 37 3.77 2.31 7.57
C THR A 37 3.55 1.81 8.99
N GLY A 38 2.39 2.15 9.58
CA GLY A 38 1.98 1.76 10.92
C GLY A 38 1.40 0.35 10.99
N ARG A 39 0.68 0.11 12.08
CA ARG A 39 0.08 -1.17 12.51
C ARG A 39 -1.36 -0.90 13.01
N PRO A 40 -2.15 -1.87 13.52
CA PRO A 40 -3.61 -1.69 13.74
C PRO A 40 -4.03 -0.48 14.57
N PHE A 41 -3.16 0.01 15.47
CA PHE A 41 -3.45 1.20 16.24
C PHE A 41 -3.23 2.48 15.41
N LEU A 42 -4.32 3.23 15.19
CA LEU A 42 -4.35 4.39 14.31
C LEU A 42 -3.59 5.59 14.89
N ARG A 43 -2.73 6.21 14.07
CA ARG A 43 -2.02 7.45 14.43
C ARG A 43 -2.01 8.40 13.24
N ARG A 44 -1.96 9.71 13.52
CA ARG A 44 -1.86 10.73 12.46
C ARG A 44 -0.51 10.70 11.75
N SER A 45 0.54 10.31 12.45
CA SER A 45 1.92 10.29 11.95
C SER A 45 2.23 9.07 11.07
N GLN A 46 1.49 7.98 11.24
CA GLN A 46 1.64 6.75 10.47
C GLN A 46 0.26 6.12 10.26
N ALA A 47 -0.23 6.20 9.02
CA ALA A 47 -1.36 5.44 8.53
C ALA A 47 -1.04 3.94 8.54
N ASN A 48 -2.07 3.11 8.37
CA ASN A 48 -1.91 1.68 8.26
C ASN A 48 -1.32 1.26 6.90
N ALA A 49 -0.82 0.03 6.82
CA ALA A 49 0.04 -0.47 5.74
C ALA A 49 -0.52 -0.18 4.33
N SER A 50 0.28 0.50 3.51
CA SER A 50 -0.02 0.72 2.09
C SER A 50 1.20 1.25 1.34
N TRP A 51 1.41 0.75 0.11
CA TRP A 51 2.53 1.10 -0.74
C TRP A 51 2.08 1.34 -2.17
N LEU A 52 2.42 2.50 -2.73
CA LEU A 52 2.23 2.80 -4.14
C LEU A 52 3.51 2.49 -4.91
N VAL A 53 3.39 1.77 -6.03
CA VAL A 53 4.46 1.55 -6.99
C VAL A 53 4.07 2.13 -8.33
N GLU A 54 4.85 3.11 -8.80
CA GLU A 54 4.74 3.73 -10.12
C GLU A 54 5.87 3.22 -11.01
N LEU A 55 5.54 2.85 -12.25
CA LEU A 55 6.50 2.34 -13.23
C LEU A 55 6.64 3.29 -14.41
N GLY A 56 7.83 3.34 -15.01
CA GLY A 56 8.14 4.19 -16.16
C GLY A 56 7.27 3.97 -17.40
N ASN A 57 6.65 2.79 -17.53
CA ASN A 57 5.68 2.50 -18.59
C ASN A 57 4.30 3.16 -18.35
N GLY A 58 4.10 3.79 -17.18
CA GLY A 58 2.88 4.48 -16.77
C GLY A 58 1.98 3.69 -15.82
N ASP A 59 2.18 2.38 -15.69
CA ASP A 59 1.40 1.52 -14.78
C ASP A 59 1.63 1.91 -13.32
N LYS A 60 0.57 1.80 -12.51
CA LYS A 60 0.59 2.11 -11.08
C LYS A 60 -0.15 1.05 -10.29
N PHE A 61 0.50 0.50 -9.28
CA PHE A 61 -0.06 -0.55 -8.42
C PHE A 61 -0.03 -0.09 -6.98
N VAL A 62 -1.07 -0.45 -6.23
CA VAL A 62 -1.09 -0.22 -4.79
C VAL A 62 -1.14 -1.54 -4.06
N PHE A 63 -0.23 -1.73 -3.12
CA PHE A 63 -0.10 -2.92 -2.27
C PHE A 63 -0.56 -2.56 -0.87
N ASP A 64 -1.63 -3.22 -0.43
CA ASP A 64 -2.46 -2.89 0.72
C ASP A 64 -3.05 -1.47 0.69
N PHE A 65 -4.14 -1.31 1.41
CA PHE A 65 -4.91 -0.10 1.56
C PHE A 65 -5.49 -0.05 2.97
N GLY A 66 -4.59 -0.07 3.95
CA GLY A 66 -4.90 0.10 5.35
C GLY A 66 -5.58 1.44 5.66
N PHE A 67 -6.25 1.51 6.81
CA PHE A 67 -6.94 2.72 7.24
C PHE A 67 -6.04 3.97 7.24
N GLY A 68 -6.54 5.04 6.63
CA GLY A 68 -5.87 6.33 6.51
C GLY A 68 -4.89 6.47 5.35
N SER A 69 -4.53 5.36 4.68
CA SER A 69 -3.63 5.39 3.51
C SER A 69 -4.18 6.23 2.37
N GLN A 70 -5.50 6.32 2.21
CA GLN A 70 -6.12 7.10 1.13
C GLN A 70 -5.99 8.61 1.31
N MET A 71 -5.81 9.08 2.55
CA MET A 71 -5.46 10.48 2.80
C MET A 71 -4.08 10.80 2.22
N ASN A 72 -3.11 9.91 2.45
CA ASN A 72 -1.76 10.05 1.92
C ASN A 72 -1.72 9.89 0.39
N PHE A 73 -2.47 8.93 -0.17
CA PHE A 73 -2.62 8.78 -1.62
C PHE A 73 -3.15 10.06 -2.27
N THR A 74 -4.21 10.64 -1.69
CA THR A 74 -4.81 11.88 -2.20
C THR A 74 -3.82 13.04 -2.14
N ALA A 75 -2.94 13.08 -1.13
CA ALA A 75 -1.90 14.10 -0.98
C ALA A 75 -0.81 14.04 -2.06
N LEU A 76 -0.68 12.90 -2.76
CA LEU A 76 0.19 12.78 -3.94
C LEU A 76 -0.44 13.37 -5.21
N GLU A 77 -1.71 13.78 -5.15
CA GLU A 77 -2.45 14.35 -6.28
C GLU A 77 -2.39 13.46 -7.54
N ILE A 78 -2.37 12.14 -7.40
CA ILE A 78 -2.40 11.21 -8.54
C ILE A 78 -3.87 11.00 -8.95
N PRO A 79 -4.23 11.09 -10.24
CA PRO A 79 -5.58 10.77 -10.68
C PRO A 79 -5.93 9.31 -10.35
N TYR A 80 -7.06 9.07 -9.69
CA TYR A 80 -7.53 7.71 -9.39
C TYR A 80 -7.69 6.83 -10.65
N ASN A 81 -7.94 7.43 -11.81
CA ASN A 81 -8.01 6.74 -13.09
C ASN A 81 -6.67 6.15 -13.56
N ASP A 82 -5.54 6.66 -13.06
CA ASP A 82 -4.21 6.19 -13.43
C ASP A 82 -3.79 4.94 -12.63
N ILE A 83 -4.54 4.54 -11.59
CA ILE A 83 -4.23 3.31 -10.85
C ILE A 83 -4.66 2.09 -11.65
N THR A 84 -3.69 1.20 -11.93
CA THR A 84 -3.88 -0.01 -12.73
C THR A 84 -4.63 -1.06 -11.93
N ALA A 85 -4.17 -1.38 -10.71
CA ALA A 85 -4.82 -2.33 -9.81
C ALA A 85 -4.38 -2.16 -8.35
N TRP A 86 -5.22 -2.65 -7.43
CA TRP A 86 -4.97 -2.72 -5.99
C TRP A 86 -4.78 -4.17 -5.57
N PHE A 87 -3.81 -4.46 -4.70
CA PHE A 87 -3.50 -5.80 -4.21
C PHE A 87 -3.59 -5.81 -2.68
N ALA A 88 -4.26 -6.80 -2.11
CA ALA A 88 -4.21 -7.08 -0.68
C ALA A 88 -3.25 -8.25 -0.42
N THR A 89 -2.38 -8.12 0.58
CA THR A 89 -1.55 -9.21 1.10
C THR A 89 -2.37 -10.15 1.99
N HIS A 90 -3.26 -9.58 2.79
CA HIS A 90 -4.21 -10.31 3.65
C HIS A 90 -5.33 -9.38 4.12
N LEU A 91 -6.23 -9.91 4.95
CA LEU A 91 -7.51 -9.27 5.28
C LEU A 91 -7.59 -8.65 6.68
N HIS A 92 -6.45 -8.35 7.31
CA HIS A 92 -6.49 -7.53 8.52
C HIS A 92 -6.90 -6.09 8.20
N THR A 93 -7.56 -5.45 9.17
CA THR A 93 -8.13 -4.12 8.97
C THR A 93 -7.09 -3.05 8.68
N ASP A 94 -5.87 -3.21 9.14
CA ASP A 94 -4.75 -2.32 8.82
C ASP A 94 -4.08 -2.62 7.46
N HIS A 95 -4.59 -3.58 6.71
CA HIS A 95 -4.16 -3.85 5.33
C HIS A 95 -5.27 -3.60 4.32
N VAL A 96 -6.55 -3.66 4.73
CA VAL A 96 -7.70 -3.46 3.83
C VAL A 96 -8.77 -2.48 4.34
N GLY A 97 -8.53 -1.82 5.46
CA GLY A 97 -9.52 -1.00 6.18
C GLY A 97 -10.05 0.20 5.39
N ASP A 98 -9.26 0.72 4.45
CA ASP A 98 -9.69 1.82 3.58
C ASP A 98 -10.43 1.35 2.31
N PHE A 99 -10.86 0.09 2.22
CA PHE A 99 -11.59 -0.43 1.05
C PHE A 99 -12.73 0.48 0.59
N GLY A 100 -13.54 1.01 1.52
CA GLY A 100 -14.62 1.94 1.20
C GLY A 100 -14.12 3.22 0.52
N GLN A 101 -12.97 3.76 0.92
CA GLN A 101 -12.36 4.94 0.30
C GLN A 101 -11.69 4.61 -1.04
N VAL A 102 -11.02 3.47 -1.14
CA VAL A 102 -10.48 2.96 -2.41
C VAL A 102 -11.59 2.75 -3.44
N TRP A 103 -12.77 2.28 -3.02
CA TRP A 103 -13.89 2.05 -3.92
C TRP A 103 -14.73 3.29 -4.18
N ILE A 104 -15.41 3.81 -3.15
CA ILE A 104 -16.38 4.89 -3.26
C ILE A 104 -15.68 6.24 -3.31
N GLY A 105 -14.64 6.44 -2.50
CA GLY A 105 -13.84 7.66 -2.49
C GLY A 105 -13.19 7.92 -3.84
N SER A 106 -12.57 6.91 -4.46
CA SER A 106 -11.99 7.03 -5.80
C SER A 106 -13.06 7.25 -6.90
N TRP A 107 -14.25 6.66 -6.75
CA TRP A 107 -15.37 6.87 -7.67
C TRP A 107 -15.87 8.33 -7.61
N ALA A 108 -16.10 8.86 -6.42
CA ALA A 108 -16.41 10.27 -6.21
C ALA A 108 -15.26 11.18 -6.66
N GLY A 109 -14.03 10.70 -6.51
CA GLY A 109 -12.78 11.35 -6.93
C GLY A 109 -12.50 11.29 -8.42
N GLY A 110 -13.37 10.66 -9.23
CA GLY A 110 -13.28 10.75 -10.69
C GLY A 110 -13.08 9.46 -11.46
N ARG A 111 -13.06 8.31 -10.79
CA ARG A 111 -12.77 7.04 -11.47
C ARG A 111 -13.86 6.69 -12.51
N LEU A 112 -13.44 6.38 -13.73
CA LEU A 112 -14.27 6.11 -14.93
C LEU A 112 -14.09 4.69 -15.49
N LYS A 113 -13.55 3.78 -14.67
CA LYS A 113 -13.36 2.36 -14.97
C LYS A 113 -13.67 1.56 -13.71
N PRO A 114 -13.98 0.25 -13.78
CA PRO A 114 -14.17 -0.57 -12.59
C PRO A 114 -12.96 -0.51 -11.64
N LEU A 115 -13.21 -0.68 -10.34
CA LEU A 115 -12.13 -0.85 -9.38
C LEU A 115 -11.55 -2.25 -9.56
N VAL A 116 -10.29 -2.35 -9.98
CA VAL A 116 -9.63 -3.65 -10.15
C VAL A 116 -8.87 -3.98 -8.89
N VAL A 117 -9.26 -5.07 -8.22
CA VAL A 117 -8.66 -5.52 -6.97
C VAL A 117 -8.24 -6.99 -7.03
N TYR A 118 -7.14 -7.29 -6.37
CA TYR A 118 -6.55 -8.61 -6.25
C TYR A 118 -6.32 -8.95 -4.78
N GLY A 119 -6.50 -10.22 -4.41
CA GLY A 119 -6.17 -10.68 -3.07
C GLY A 119 -6.28 -12.20 -2.93
N PRO A 120 -5.73 -12.75 -1.84
CA PRO A 120 -5.65 -14.19 -1.66
C PRO A 120 -6.99 -14.81 -1.24
N SER A 121 -7.20 -16.05 -1.66
CA SER A 121 -8.18 -16.94 -1.03
C SER A 121 -7.72 -17.33 0.38
N SER A 122 -8.51 -18.13 1.07
CA SER A 122 -8.13 -18.79 2.32
C SER A 122 -8.50 -20.27 2.23
N ASN A 123 -8.11 -21.06 3.22
CA ASN A 123 -8.55 -22.46 3.35
C ASN A 123 -10.08 -22.59 3.45
N ARG A 124 -10.78 -21.50 3.79
CA ARG A 124 -12.24 -21.40 3.89
C ARG A 124 -12.74 -20.17 3.10
N PRO A 125 -13.75 -20.33 2.21
CA PRO A 125 -14.22 -19.24 1.36
C PRO A 125 -14.66 -17.97 2.10
N GLU A 126 -15.26 -18.11 3.30
CA GLU A 126 -15.70 -16.99 4.14
C GLU A 126 -14.56 -16.13 4.70
N TYR A 127 -13.32 -16.63 4.62
CA TYR A 127 -12.11 -15.88 4.96
C TYR A 127 -11.31 -15.47 3.71
N GLY A 128 -11.83 -15.71 2.51
CA GLY A 128 -11.21 -15.33 1.25
C GLY A 128 -11.49 -13.89 0.83
N PHE A 129 -10.62 -13.34 -0.01
CA PHE A 129 -10.72 -11.98 -0.53
C PHE A 129 -12.04 -11.70 -1.25
N ARG A 130 -12.57 -12.65 -2.02
CA ARG A 130 -13.86 -12.48 -2.71
C ARG A 130 -14.99 -12.25 -1.73
N HIS A 131 -15.06 -13.05 -0.67
CA HIS A 131 -16.08 -12.90 0.36
C HIS A 131 -15.98 -11.55 1.05
N PHE A 132 -14.76 -11.12 1.40
CA PHE A 132 -14.52 -9.79 1.96
C PHE A 132 -15.07 -8.66 1.07
N VAL A 133 -14.69 -8.66 -0.22
CA VAL A 133 -15.11 -7.60 -1.15
C VAL A 133 -16.62 -7.60 -1.33
N GLU A 134 -17.24 -8.76 -1.56
CA GLU A 134 -18.69 -8.88 -1.74
C GLU A 134 -19.46 -8.39 -0.51
N LYS A 135 -18.99 -8.72 0.70
CA LYS A 135 -19.62 -8.28 1.95
C LYS A 135 -19.42 -6.80 2.23
N GLN A 136 -18.28 -6.23 1.85
CA GLN A 136 -18.09 -4.78 1.92
C GLN A 136 -18.95 -4.04 0.90
N MET A 137 -19.11 -4.58 -0.30
CA MET A 137 -20.06 -4.02 -1.27
C MET A 137 -21.50 -4.06 -0.74
N GLU A 138 -21.89 -5.16 -0.08
CA GLU A 138 -23.19 -5.27 0.58
C GLU A 138 -23.36 -4.27 1.74
N SER A 139 -22.33 -4.07 2.57
CA SER A 139 -22.39 -3.16 3.71
C SER A 139 -22.52 -1.69 3.31
N TYR A 140 -21.98 -1.30 2.14
CA TYR A 140 -22.06 0.06 1.60
C TYR A 140 -23.19 0.25 0.56
N ARG A 141 -24.18 -0.64 0.49
CA ARG A 141 -25.27 -0.53 -0.49
C ARG A 141 -26.03 0.79 -0.43
N TRP A 142 -26.28 1.31 0.78
CA TRP A 142 -26.97 2.61 0.90
C TRP A 142 -26.18 3.73 0.22
N ASP A 143 -24.86 3.77 0.42
CA ASP A 143 -24.00 4.80 -0.18
C ASP A 143 -23.97 4.63 -1.71
N THR A 144 -23.73 3.41 -2.19
CA THR A 144 -23.62 3.17 -3.64
C THR A 144 -24.95 3.36 -4.36
N ASP A 145 -26.04 2.73 -3.92
CA ASP A 145 -27.35 2.80 -4.57
C ASP A 145 -27.88 4.25 -4.61
N THR A 146 -27.55 5.08 -3.62
CA THR A 146 -27.94 6.52 -3.61
C THR A 146 -27.05 7.41 -4.50
N ARG A 147 -25.84 6.96 -4.88
CA ARG A 147 -24.90 7.71 -5.74
C ARG A 147 -24.96 7.37 -7.23
N VAL A 148 -25.42 6.18 -7.60
CA VAL A 148 -25.34 5.60 -8.96
C VAL A 148 -26.03 6.45 -10.06
N GLY A 149 -26.86 7.43 -9.70
CA GLY A 149 -27.41 8.42 -10.65
C GLY A 149 -26.82 9.84 -10.58
N PHE A 150 -25.89 10.10 -9.67
CA PHE A 150 -25.09 11.33 -9.62
C PHE A 150 -23.71 11.13 -10.25
N LEU A 151 -23.13 9.96 -10.02
CA LEU A 151 -21.79 9.59 -10.50
C LEU A 151 -21.89 8.55 -11.62
N PRO A 152 -20.88 8.45 -12.51
CA PRO A 152 -20.83 7.46 -13.58
C PRO A 152 -21.00 6.02 -13.07
N ALA A 153 -21.92 5.25 -13.67
CA ALA A 153 -22.28 3.91 -13.22
C ALA A 153 -21.09 2.95 -13.17
N VAL A 154 -20.21 3.00 -14.17
CA VAL A 154 -19.02 2.15 -14.29
C VAL A 154 -18.05 2.30 -13.10
N GLY A 155 -18.02 3.47 -12.46
CA GLY A 155 -17.16 3.68 -11.31
C GLY A 155 -17.64 2.94 -10.05
N ALA A 156 -18.91 2.55 -9.98
CA ALA A 156 -19.40 1.71 -8.88
C ALA A 156 -18.99 0.24 -9.02
N GLU A 157 -18.54 -0.21 -10.20
CA GLU A 157 -18.20 -1.60 -10.45
C GLU A 157 -16.86 -1.98 -9.81
N VAL A 158 -16.75 -3.25 -9.41
CA VAL A 158 -15.54 -3.84 -8.83
C VAL A 158 -15.23 -5.13 -9.58
N GLU A 159 -14.01 -5.23 -10.10
CA GLU A 159 -13.46 -6.44 -10.69
C GLU A 159 -12.64 -7.17 -9.63
N ILE A 160 -13.14 -8.32 -9.18
CA ILE A 160 -12.57 -9.12 -8.07
C ILE A 160 -11.73 -10.26 -8.62
N ASN A 161 -10.42 -10.16 -8.43
CA ASN A 161 -9.45 -11.18 -8.82
C ASN A 161 -8.90 -11.90 -7.57
N GLU A 162 -9.58 -12.94 -7.13
CA GLU A 162 -9.11 -13.80 -6.04
C GLU A 162 -8.14 -14.87 -6.58
N PHE A 163 -7.01 -15.07 -5.90
CA PHE A 163 -5.98 -16.04 -6.28
C PHE A 163 -5.63 -17.00 -5.14
N ASP A 164 -5.00 -18.14 -5.46
CA ASP A 164 -4.73 -19.21 -4.50
C ASP A 164 -3.56 -18.86 -3.56
N TYR A 165 -3.85 -18.66 -2.27
CA TYR A 165 -2.85 -18.28 -1.27
C TYR A 165 -1.72 -19.30 -1.09
N ALA A 166 -1.97 -20.58 -1.42
CA ALA A 166 -1.03 -21.66 -1.13
C ALA A 166 0.04 -21.85 -2.21
N LYS A 167 -0.03 -21.08 -3.32
CA LYS A 167 0.84 -21.26 -4.49
C LYS A 167 1.80 -20.10 -4.68
N VAL A 168 3.04 -20.43 -5.06
CA VAL A 168 3.97 -19.47 -5.68
C VAL A 168 3.61 -19.36 -7.16
N HIS A 169 3.01 -18.26 -7.60
CA HIS A 169 2.57 -18.10 -8.99
C HIS A 169 2.31 -16.64 -9.39
N PRO A 170 2.41 -16.30 -10.69
CA PRO A 170 1.99 -14.99 -11.19
C PRO A 170 0.48 -14.83 -11.00
N VAL A 171 0.08 -13.73 -10.36
CA VAL A 171 -1.32 -13.33 -10.15
C VAL A 171 -1.72 -12.16 -11.06
N TYR A 172 -0.73 -11.47 -11.63
CA TYR A 172 -0.89 -10.45 -12.66
C TYR A 172 0.28 -10.53 -13.66
N GLU A 173 -0.03 -10.54 -14.95
CA GLU A 173 0.98 -10.54 -16.02
C GLU A 173 0.45 -9.78 -17.25
N LYS A 174 0.75 -8.48 -17.32
CA LYS A 174 0.33 -7.58 -18.41
C LYS A 174 1.35 -6.46 -18.59
N ASN A 175 1.50 -5.95 -19.81
CA ASN A 175 2.37 -4.79 -20.14
C ASN A 175 3.84 -4.92 -19.67
N GLY A 176 4.37 -6.15 -19.66
CA GLY A 176 5.73 -6.44 -19.21
C GLY A 176 5.91 -6.40 -17.69
N VAL A 177 4.83 -6.22 -16.92
CA VAL A 177 4.82 -6.30 -15.46
C VAL A 177 4.33 -7.68 -15.05
N THR A 178 5.06 -8.33 -14.15
CA THR A 178 4.64 -9.56 -13.48
C THR A 178 4.52 -9.29 -11.99
N ILE A 179 3.39 -9.63 -11.37
CA ILE A 179 3.24 -9.66 -9.92
C ILE A 179 3.01 -11.12 -9.51
N THR A 180 3.96 -11.67 -8.78
CA THR A 180 3.95 -13.04 -8.26
C THR A 180 3.54 -13.02 -6.80
N SER A 181 2.57 -13.85 -6.44
CA SER A 181 2.20 -14.11 -5.05
C SER A 181 2.94 -15.35 -4.53
N PHE A 182 3.32 -15.31 -3.26
CA PHE A 182 3.82 -16.47 -2.52
C PHE A 182 3.32 -16.45 -1.06
N PRO A 183 3.17 -17.62 -0.41
CA PRO A 183 2.61 -17.70 0.94
C PRO A 183 3.39 -16.91 1.99
N ALA A 184 2.68 -16.25 2.89
CA ALA A 184 3.20 -15.64 4.11
C ALA A 184 2.71 -16.44 5.33
N VAL A 185 3.50 -16.45 6.42
CA VAL A 185 3.17 -17.20 7.63
C VAL A 185 2.69 -16.22 8.69
N HIS A 186 1.37 -16.03 8.79
CA HIS A 186 0.80 -15.04 9.69
C HIS A 186 -0.57 -15.47 10.22
N ILE A 187 -0.60 -15.90 11.49
CA ILE A 187 -1.79 -16.28 12.29
C ILE A 187 -2.63 -17.45 11.74
N TYR A 188 -3.10 -17.38 10.49
CA TYR A 188 -4.00 -18.34 9.86
C TYR A 188 -3.74 -18.46 8.35
N ASP A 189 -4.39 -19.42 7.68
CA ASP A 189 -4.30 -19.61 6.23
C ASP A 189 -4.91 -18.42 5.46
N GLY A 190 -4.16 -17.84 4.53
CA GLY A 190 -4.61 -16.76 3.66
C GLY A 190 -3.55 -15.71 3.32
N PRO A 191 -2.73 -15.23 4.27
CA PRO A 191 -1.75 -14.20 3.99
C PRO A 191 -0.70 -14.60 2.94
N VAL A 192 -0.33 -13.62 2.11
CA VAL A 192 0.69 -13.75 1.08
C VAL A 192 1.63 -12.56 1.08
N SER A 193 2.83 -12.78 0.54
CA SER A 193 3.72 -11.72 0.10
C SER A 193 3.63 -11.57 -1.42
N LEU A 194 4.05 -10.41 -1.93
CA LEU A 194 3.94 -10.06 -3.35
C LEU A 194 5.29 -9.58 -3.88
N LYS A 195 5.68 -10.12 -5.04
CA LYS A 195 6.87 -9.72 -5.79
C LYS A 195 6.44 -9.10 -7.13
N LEU A 196 6.75 -7.83 -7.33
CA LEU A 196 6.64 -7.16 -8.62
C LEU A 196 7.97 -7.24 -9.36
N GLU A 197 7.93 -7.62 -10.63
CA GLU A 197 9.06 -7.58 -11.57
C GLU A 197 8.65 -6.83 -12.83
N TRP A 198 9.47 -5.87 -13.24
CA TRP A 198 9.26 -5.09 -14.44
C TRP A 198 10.58 -4.50 -14.93
N ASN A 199 10.89 -4.69 -16.23
CA ASN A 199 12.05 -4.08 -16.89
C ASN A 199 13.39 -4.31 -16.15
N GLY A 200 13.59 -5.53 -15.64
CA GLY A 200 14.77 -5.90 -14.86
C GLY A 200 14.82 -5.33 -13.43
N LEU A 201 13.82 -4.56 -13.01
CA LEU A 201 13.65 -4.07 -11.65
C LEU A 201 12.68 -4.96 -10.87
N SER A 202 12.85 -5.00 -9.56
CA SER A 202 12.13 -5.89 -8.66
C SER A 202 11.82 -5.24 -7.31
N PHE A 203 10.59 -5.47 -6.85
CA PHE A 203 10.09 -5.01 -5.57
C PHE A 203 9.37 -6.16 -4.87
N VAL A 204 9.76 -6.45 -3.63
CA VAL A 204 9.04 -7.41 -2.79
C VAL A 204 8.43 -6.69 -1.60
N TYR A 205 7.17 -7.01 -1.34
CA TYR A 205 6.42 -6.55 -0.19
C TYR A 205 5.93 -7.76 0.60
N SER A 206 6.33 -7.85 1.87
CA SER A 206 6.02 -9.03 2.69
C SER A 206 4.55 -9.16 3.06
N GLY A 207 3.82 -8.04 3.20
CA GLY A 207 2.66 -8.03 4.09
C GLY A 207 3.09 -8.39 5.51
N ASP A 208 2.24 -9.09 6.24
CA ASP A 208 2.57 -9.60 7.57
C ASP A 208 3.03 -11.05 7.48
N THR A 209 4.15 -11.34 8.13
CA THR A 209 4.74 -12.68 8.18
C THR A 209 5.74 -12.77 9.35
N THR A 210 5.74 -13.90 10.03
CA THR A 210 6.91 -14.37 10.78
C THR A 210 7.98 -14.88 9.80
N PRO A 211 9.26 -15.05 10.19
CA PRO A 211 10.32 -15.54 9.32
C PRO A 211 9.93 -16.84 8.59
N SER A 212 10.13 -16.85 7.28
CA SER A 212 9.69 -17.96 6.42
C SER A 212 10.70 -18.23 5.29
N SER A 213 10.88 -19.51 4.96
CA SER A 213 11.68 -19.91 3.78
C SER A 213 11.05 -19.41 2.48
N PHE A 214 9.73 -19.23 2.42
CA PHE A 214 9.09 -18.64 1.24
C PHE A 214 9.63 -17.25 0.92
N MET A 215 9.88 -16.42 1.94
CA MET A 215 10.50 -15.11 1.73
C MET A 215 11.93 -15.27 1.18
N ILE A 216 12.73 -16.14 1.79
CA ILE A 216 14.11 -16.40 1.37
C ILE A 216 14.16 -16.90 -0.08
N ASP A 217 13.27 -17.81 -0.47
CA ASP A 217 13.31 -18.42 -1.80
C ASP A 217 12.84 -17.47 -2.91
N ASN A 218 11.98 -16.50 -2.59
CA ASN A 218 11.36 -15.62 -3.59
C ASN A 218 11.92 -14.19 -3.63
N ALA A 219 12.70 -13.77 -2.62
CA ALA A 219 13.22 -12.40 -2.52
C ALA A 219 14.74 -12.28 -2.71
N LYS A 220 15.43 -13.30 -3.23
CA LYS A 220 16.89 -13.25 -3.47
C LYS A 220 17.27 -12.18 -4.50
N GLY A 221 18.20 -11.31 -4.13
CA GLY A 221 18.83 -10.33 -5.00
C GLY A 221 17.90 -9.24 -5.52
N VAL A 222 16.75 -9.03 -4.88
CA VAL A 222 15.76 -8.02 -5.33
C VAL A 222 16.26 -6.59 -5.08
N ASP A 223 15.75 -5.62 -5.82
CA ASP A 223 16.20 -4.24 -5.69
C ASP A 223 15.70 -3.60 -4.40
N VAL A 224 14.43 -3.80 -4.08
CA VAL A 224 13.82 -3.30 -2.85
C VAL A 224 13.00 -4.40 -2.20
N LEU A 225 13.32 -4.70 -0.93
CA LEU A 225 12.56 -5.62 -0.09
C LEU A 225 11.98 -4.84 1.08
N VAL A 226 10.66 -4.64 1.06
CA VAL A 226 9.89 -4.14 2.20
C VAL A 226 9.43 -5.35 3.01
N HIS A 227 9.95 -5.46 4.24
CA HIS A 227 9.61 -6.55 5.14
C HIS A 227 9.11 -6.01 6.48
N GLU A 228 8.06 -6.65 7.02
CA GLU A 228 7.51 -6.28 8.31
C GLU A 228 8.53 -6.54 9.42
N THR A 229 8.57 -5.63 10.37
CA THR A 229 9.23 -5.78 11.65
C THR A 229 8.32 -5.15 12.67
N PHE A 230 7.81 -5.92 13.63
CA PHE A 230 7.10 -5.30 14.74
C PHE A 230 8.09 -4.61 15.69
N ASN A 231 7.57 -3.76 16.59
CA ASN A 231 8.41 -3.23 17.67
C ASN A 231 8.98 -4.39 18.52
N THR A 232 10.18 -4.20 19.08
CA THR A 232 10.84 -5.22 19.93
C THR A 232 9.93 -5.65 21.09
N VAL A 233 10.13 -6.87 21.60
CA VAL A 233 9.39 -7.36 22.79
C VAL A 233 9.48 -6.36 23.96
N GLY A 234 10.66 -5.76 24.17
CA GLY A 234 10.87 -4.74 25.20
C GLY A 234 9.99 -3.51 24.99
N GLN A 235 9.97 -2.95 23.78
CA GLN A 235 9.11 -1.81 23.44
C GLN A 235 7.63 -2.14 23.54
N LEU A 236 7.22 -3.35 23.16
CA LEU A 236 5.83 -3.79 23.29
C LEU A 236 5.40 -3.85 24.76
N MET A 237 6.26 -4.35 25.65
CA MET A 237 5.99 -4.36 27.09
C MET A 237 5.95 -2.94 27.66
N GLU A 238 6.96 -2.11 27.38
CA GLU A 238 7.09 -0.76 27.95
C GLU A 238 6.01 0.20 27.43
N ARG A 239 5.81 0.25 26.10
CA ARG A 239 4.97 1.26 25.44
C ARG A 239 3.53 0.85 25.29
N SER A 240 3.28 -0.45 25.09
CA SER A 240 1.92 -0.97 24.88
C SER A 240 1.32 -1.57 26.16
N GLY A 241 2.11 -1.69 27.23
CA GLY A 241 1.67 -2.21 28.53
C GLY A 241 1.36 -3.71 28.52
N TYR A 242 1.85 -4.44 27.52
CA TYR A 242 1.66 -5.87 27.41
C TYR A 242 2.51 -6.62 28.43
N ASP A 243 1.98 -7.72 28.96
CA ASP A 243 2.81 -8.71 29.63
C ASP A 243 3.76 -9.39 28.63
N GLU A 244 4.82 -10.03 29.13
CA GLU A 244 5.85 -10.66 28.28
C GLU A 244 5.27 -11.73 27.34
N ARG A 245 4.29 -12.52 27.80
CA ARG A 245 3.69 -13.58 26.98
C ARG A 245 2.96 -12.97 25.80
N THR A 246 2.18 -11.92 26.03
CA THR A 246 1.45 -11.19 24.98
C THR A 246 2.41 -10.50 24.03
N ALA A 247 3.44 -9.83 24.55
CA ALA A 247 4.45 -9.15 23.74
C ALA A 247 5.21 -10.11 22.80
N ARG A 248 5.60 -11.30 23.28
CA ARG A 248 6.20 -12.36 22.45
C ARG A 248 5.23 -12.95 21.44
N GLY A 249 3.99 -13.22 21.88
CA GLY A 249 2.95 -13.75 20.99
C GLY A 249 2.69 -12.85 19.78
N ILE A 250 2.67 -11.53 20.01
CA ILE A 250 2.53 -10.55 18.92
C ILE A 250 3.86 -10.44 18.16
N GLY A 251 4.93 -10.02 18.83
CA GLY A 251 6.16 -9.57 18.17
C GLY A 251 7.05 -10.67 17.59
N THR A 252 6.85 -11.95 17.94
CA THR A 252 7.74 -13.05 17.48
C THR A 252 7.00 -14.29 16.98
N ILE A 253 5.69 -14.43 17.22
CA ILE A 253 4.91 -15.58 16.73
C ILE A 253 4.00 -15.16 15.58
N ALA A 254 3.21 -14.11 15.78
CA ALA A 254 2.35 -13.57 14.72
C ALA A 254 3.15 -12.75 13.71
N HIS A 255 4.16 -12.02 14.19
CA HIS A 255 4.99 -11.10 13.41
C HIS A 255 6.47 -11.48 13.46
N SER A 256 7.29 -10.72 12.72
CA SER A 256 8.74 -10.83 12.79
C SER A 256 9.33 -9.84 13.81
N ASP A 257 10.16 -10.36 14.71
CA ASP A 257 11.05 -9.53 15.52
C ASP A 257 12.08 -8.83 14.59
N PRO A 258 12.56 -7.61 14.89
CA PRO A 258 13.48 -6.90 14.02
C PRO A 258 14.79 -7.67 13.74
N GLY A 259 15.32 -8.41 14.72
CA GLY A 259 16.50 -9.24 14.54
C GLY A 259 16.21 -10.49 13.70
N GLU A 260 15.06 -11.12 13.91
CA GLU A 260 14.62 -12.28 13.15
C GLU A 260 14.34 -11.94 11.67
N ALA A 261 13.66 -10.81 11.42
CA ALA A 261 13.49 -10.28 10.07
C ALA A 261 14.85 -10.07 9.41
N ALA A 262 15.78 -9.37 10.09
CA ALA A 262 17.11 -9.12 9.54
C ALA A 262 17.90 -10.41 9.21
N HIS A 263 17.68 -11.49 9.95
CA HIS A 263 18.26 -12.80 9.62
C HIS A 263 17.72 -13.37 8.30
N VAL A 264 16.43 -13.17 8.00
CA VAL A 264 15.83 -13.50 6.69
C VAL A 264 16.39 -12.59 5.61
N ILE A 265 16.43 -11.28 5.84
CA ILE A 265 16.93 -10.28 4.89
C ILE A 265 18.37 -10.58 4.46
N ALA A 266 19.23 -10.98 5.40
CA ALA A 266 20.63 -11.34 5.10
C ALA A 266 20.75 -12.51 4.10
N GLN A 267 19.76 -13.39 4.03
CA GLN A 267 19.72 -14.49 3.06
C GLN A 267 19.08 -14.09 1.73
N CYS A 268 18.25 -13.04 1.73
CA CYS A 268 17.70 -12.43 0.52
C CYS A 268 18.71 -11.51 -0.18
N ASP A 269 19.55 -10.80 0.58
CA ASP A 269 20.55 -9.84 0.07
C ASP A 269 19.99 -8.79 -0.93
N PRO A 270 18.99 -7.98 -0.54
CA PRO A 270 18.42 -6.97 -1.42
C PRO A 270 19.35 -5.74 -1.57
N ARG A 271 19.23 -4.99 -2.67
CA ARG A 271 19.96 -3.70 -2.83
C ARG A 271 19.53 -2.68 -1.76
N LEU A 272 18.29 -2.75 -1.30
CA LEU A 272 17.76 -1.98 -0.17
C LEU A 272 16.75 -2.80 0.64
N PHE A 273 16.99 -2.92 1.94
CA PHE A 273 15.98 -3.37 2.91
C PHE A 273 15.21 -2.17 3.46
N VAL A 274 13.89 -2.26 3.46
CA VAL A 274 12.98 -1.30 4.10
C VAL A 274 12.21 -2.03 5.21
N ALA A 275 12.48 -1.66 6.46
CA ALA A 275 11.73 -2.15 7.61
C ALA A 275 10.45 -1.33 7.78
N PHE A 276 9.28 -1.97 7.94
CA PHE A 276 8.00 -1.30 8.17
C PHE A 276 7.15 -2.06 9.21
N HIS A 277 5.92 -1.57 9.49
CA HIS A 277 4.96 -2.21 10.41
C HIS A 277 5.34 -2.13 11.89
N PHE A 278 6.11 -1.09 12.24
CA PHE A 278 6.35 -0.71 13.62
C PHE A 278 6.06 0.78 13.81
N PHE A 279 5.89 1.15 15.06
CA PHE A 279 5.83 2.54 15.44
C PHE A 279 7.24 3.14 15.43
N ASN A 280 7.49 3.94 14.41
CA ASN A 280 8.76 4.57 14.10
C ASN A 280 8.79 5.99 14.66
N ASP A 281 9.12 6.06 15.94
CA ASP A 281 9.19 7.29 16.72
C ASP A 281 10.67 7.58 17.07
N PHE A 282 10.96 8.82 17.50
CA PHE A 282 12.33 9.25 17.78
C PHE A 282 13.06 8.37 18.81
N ASP A 283 12.32 7.78 19.74
CA ASP A 283 12.79 6.98 20.86
C ASP A 283 12.62 5.47 20.66
N THR A 284 11.99 5.02 19.58
CA THR A 284 11.89 3.59 19.24
C THR A 284 12.83 3.19 18.10
N ALA A 285 13.09 4.10 17.16
CA ALA A 285 13.86 3.83 15.94
C ALA A 285 15.29 3.33 16.19
N GLY A 286 15.98 3.87 17.19
CA GLY A 286 17.37 3.52 17.48
C GLY A 286 17.54 2.07 17.92
N GLU A 287 16.64 1.56 18.75
CA GLU A 287 16.64 0.16 19.18
C GLU A 287 16.24 -0.77 18.04
N MET A 288 15.24 -0.40 17.24
CA MET A 288 14.84 -1.14 16.04
C MET A 288 16.02 -1.32 15.07
N GLU A 289 16.74 -0.24 14.76
CA GLU A 289 17.94 -0.32 13.92
C GLU A 289 19.01 -1.19 14.59
N ALA A 290 19.28 -1.00 15.89
CA ALA A 290 20.31 -1.78 16.59
C ALA A 290 20.07 -3.30 16.51
N GLU A 291 18.81 -3.74 16.65
CA GLU A 291 18.44 -5.15 16.51
C GLU A 291 18.62 -5.66 15.07
N ILE A 292 18.14 -4.90 14.07
CA ILE A 292 18.34 -5.24 12.65
C ILE A 292 19.82 -5.36 12.30
N ARG A 293 20.64 -4.43 12.80
CA ARG A 293 22.09 -4.38 12.55
C ARG A 293 22.86 -5.53 13.20
N LYS A 294 22.25 -6.41 13.99
CA LYS A 294 22.91 -7.65 14.41
C LYS A 294 23.08 -8.64 13.28
N HIS A 295 22.20 -8.60 12.27
CA HIS A 295 22.19 -9.57 11.17
C HIS A 295 22.29 -8.94 9.78
N TRP A 296 21.94 -7.65 9.61
CA TRP A 296 22.01 -6.96 8.32
C TRP A 296 22.94 -5.74 8.32
N GLN A 297 23.99 -5.77 7.50
CA GLN A 297 24.92 -4.65 7.31
C GLN A 297 24.69 -3.84 6.03
N GLY A 298 23.80 -4.32 5.15
CA GLY A 298 23.50 -3.65 3.90
C GLY A 298 22.68 -2.37 4.09
N ARG A 299 22.18 -1.83 2.97
CA ARG A 299 21.40 -0.60 2.98
C ARG A 299 20.07 -0.84 3.67
N LEU A 300 19.70 0.07 4.57
CA LEU A 300 18.50 -0.01 5.41
C LEU A 300 17.76 1.33 5.35
N ALA A 301 16.44 1.28 5.26
CA ALA A 301 15.55 2.39 5.55
C ALA A 301 14.51 1.96 6.59
N LEU A 302 14.29 2.80 7.61
CA LEU A 302 13.20 2.64 8.56
C LEU A 302 12.00 3.41 8.06
N ALA A 303 10.97 2.72 7.59
CA ALA A 303 9.86 3.32 6.87
C ALA A 303 9.07 4.30 7.75
N THR A 304 8.64 5.40 7.13
CA THR A 304 7.64 6.31 7.65
C THR A 304 6.78 6.77 6.47
N ASP A 305 5.59 7.28 6.75
CA ASP A 305 4.67 7.73 5.71
C ASP A 305 5.33 8.80 4.83
N PHE A 306 5.05 8.76 3.52
CA PHE A 306 5.68 9.59 2.50
C PHE A 306 7.16 9.33 2.25
N MET A 307 7.75 8.26 2.78
CA MET A 307 9.04 7.78 2.26
C MET A 307 8.88 7.40 0.78
N VAL A 308 9.82 7.86 -0.06
CA VAL A 308 9.86 7.61 -1.50
C VAL A 308 11.17 6.96 -1.86
N ILE A 309 11.13 5.97 -2.74
CA ILE A 309 12.28 5.22 -3.23
C ILE A 309 12.25 5.26 -4.75
N ASN A 310 13.24 5.91 -5.37
CA ASN A 310 13.47 5.83 -6.80
C ASN A 310 14.47 4.71 -7.09
N VAL A 311 14.16 3.86 -8.07
CA VAL A 311 14.91 2.65 -8.41
C VAL A 311 15.20 2.64 -9.90
N THR A 312 16.48 2.56 -10.25
CA THR A 312 17.01 2.23 -11.59
C THR A 312 17.98 1.06 -11.46
N ALA A 313 18.51 0.56 -12.58
CA ALA A 313 19.52 -0.50 -12.55
C ALA A 313 20.77 -0.09 -11.74
N GLU A 314 21.16 1.19 -11.79
CA GLU A 314 22.37 1.70 -11.15
C GLU A 314 22.09 2.25 -9.74
N HIS A 315 20.92 2.83 -9.53
CA HIS A 315 20.64 3.62 -8.33
C HIS A 315 19.39 3.15 -7.59
N VAL A 316 19.47 3.17 -6.25
CA VAL A 316 18.29 3.13 -5.37
C VAL A 316 18.43 4.35 -4.47
N VAL A 317 17.46 5.27 -4.47
CA VAL A 317 17.57 6.56 -3.76
C VAL A 317 16.34 6.75 -2.89
N THR A 318 16.56 6.90 -1.58
CA THR A 318 15.50 7.17 -0.60
C THR A 318 15.38 8.67 -0.34
N ARG A 319 14.14 9.15 -0.30
CA ARG A 319 13.76 10.55 -0.10
C ARG A 319 12.45 10.63 0.68
N MET A 320 12.05 11.84 1.06
CA MET A 320 10.71 12.09 1.62
C MET A 320 9.90 12.90 0.62
N ALA A 321 8.60 12.59 0.51
CA ALA A 321 7.69 13.46 -0.20
C ALA A 321 7.38 14.71 0.65
N ARG A 322 7.15 15.83 -0.04
CA ARG A 322 6.58 17.04 0.53
C ARG A 322 5.23 17.27 -0.14
N VAL A 323 4.18 17.13 0.66
CA VAL A 323 2.79 17.13 0.18
C VAL A 323 2.02 18.31 0.76
N SER A 324 0.89 18.64 0.14
CA SER A 324 -0.10 19.56 0.71
C SER A 324 -1.08 18.78 1.59
N GLU A 325 -1.48 19.36 2.73
CA GLU A 325 -2.57 18.81 3.56
C GLU A 325 -3.96 19.21 3.05
N HIS A 326 -4.04 20.21 2.17
CA HIS A 326 -5.29 20.79 1.67
C HIS A 326 -5.48 20.50 0.18
N VAL A 327 -5.45 19.21 -0.16
CA VAL A 327 -5.56 18.73 -1.54
C VAL A 327 -7.00 18.52 -1.99
N TRP A 328 -7.20 18.61 -3.30
CA TRP A 328 -8.42 18.21 -3.99
C TRP A 328 -8.12 17.00 -4.88
N PRO A 329 -9.10 16.16 -5.23
CA PRO A 329 -8.89 15.09 -6.20
C PRO A 329 -8.37 15.64 -7.53
N ASN A 330 -7.30 15.02 -8.07
CA ASN A 330 -6.72 15.44 -9.33
C ASN A 330 -7.64 15.07 -10.52
N LYS A 331 -7.98 16.08 -11.33
CA LYS A 331 -8.94 15.99 -12.44
C LYS A 331 -8.29 15.85 -13.83
N ALA A 332 -6.98 15.64 -13.93
CA ALA A 332 -6.28 15.52 -15.23
C ALA A 332 -6.82 14.36 -16.12
N ARG A 333 -7.56 13.40 -15.54
CA ARG A 333 -8.20 12.27 -16.23
C ARG A 333 -9.74 12.29 -16.12
N HIS A 334 -10.34 13.48 -16.01
CA HIS A 334 -11.80 13.64 -15.92
C HIS A 334 -12.53 13.78 -17.26
N GLU A 335 -11.80 13.78 -18.38
CA GLU A 335 -12.42 13.81 -19.70
C GLU A 335 -13.39 12.62 -19.83
N GLY A 336 -14.66 12.91 -20.14
CA GLY A 336 -15.72 11.89 -20.22
C GLY A 336 -16.58 11.75 -18.95
N PHE A 337 -16.19 12.28 -17.79
CA PHE A 337 -16.97 12.14 -16.54
C PHE A 337 -18.40 12.69 -16.66
N GLY A 338 -18.57 13.83 -17.34
CA GLY A 338 -19.90 14.39 -17.60
C GLY A 338 -20.75 13.55 -18.55
N LYS A 339 -20.12 12.83 -19.50
CA LYS A 339 -20.79 12.08 -20.57
C LYS A 339 -21.02 10.61 -20.25
N ALA A 340 -20.31 10.07 -19.25
CA ALA A 340 -20.42 8.67 -18.86
C ALA A 340 -21.84 8.33 -18.38
N GLU A 341 -22.26 7.09 -18.67
CA GLU A 341 -23.57 6.58 -18.32
C GLU A 341 -23.80 6.60 -16.80
N ARG A 342 -25.05 6.87 -16.40
CA ARG A 342 -25.51 6.88 -15.00
C ARG A 342 -26.75 6.00 -14.92
N LYS A 343 -26.94 5.23 -13.84
CA LYS A 343 -28.21 4.49 -13.69
C LYS A 343 -29.29 5.38 -13.09
N GLU A 344 -30.51 4.88 -13.13
CA GLU A 344 -31.66 5.55 -12.56
C GLU A 344 -31.44 5.85 -11.07
N ARG A 345 -31.90 7.02 -10.63
CA ARG A 345 -31.76 7.47 -9.24
C ARG A 345 -32.82 6.81 -8.37
N MET A 346 -32.42 6.39 -7.17
CA MET A 346 -33.40 6.13 -6.11
C MET A 346 -34.25 7.38 -5.85
N VAL A 347 -35.55 7.17 -5.68
CA VAL A 347 -36.52 8.25 -5.43
C VAL A 347 -36.79 8.34 -3.94
N MET A 348 -36.76 9.57 -3.43
CA MET A 348 -37.11 9.88 -2.04
C MET A 348 -38.62 9.74 -1.82
N SER A 349 -39.06 9.33 -0.63
CA SER A 349 -40.49 9.31 -0.29
C SER A 349 -41.11 10.71 -0.38
N ASP A 350 -42.36 10.78 -0.84
CA ASP A 350 -43.05 12.05 -1.08
C ASP A 350 -43.05 12.95 0.16
N TRP A 351 -43.36 12.38 1.33
CA TRP A 351 -43.39 13.12 2.60
C TRP A 351 -42.05 13.81 2.93
N LEU A 352 -40.91 13.23 2.55
CA LEU A 352 -39.60 13.81 2.82
C LEU A 352 -39.22 14.82 1.72
N ARG A 353 -39.56 14.52 0.45
CA ARG A 353 -39.36 15.44 -0.68
C ARG A 353 -40.10 16.76 -0.46
N GLU A 354 -41.33 16.70 0.05
CA GLU A 354 -42.20 17.86 0.28
C GLU A 354 -41.72 18.78 1.42
N THR A 355 -40.81 18.32 2.28
CA THR A 355 -40.22 19.14 3.35
C THR A 355 -39.09 20.06 2.88
N GLN A 356 -38.65 19.95 1.63
CA GLN A 356 -37.57 20.77 1.09
C GLN A 356 -37.98 22.24 1.00
N VAL A 357 -37.23 23.12 1.68
CA VAL A 357 -37.42 24.59 1.61
C VAL A 357 -37.23 25.10 0.17
N PHE A 358 -36.35 24.44 -0.60
CA PHE A 358 -36.15 24.66 -2.03
C PHE A 358 -36.27 23.32 -2.76
N PRO A 359 -37.48 22.96 -3.26
CA PRO A 359 -37.69 21.69 -3.96
C PRO A 359 -36.75 21.55 -5.15
N LYS A 360 -35.97 20.46 -5.18
CA LYS A 360 -35.03 20.14 -6.28
C LYS A 360 -35.51 19.02 -7.19
N PHE A 361 -36.65 18.41 -6.87
CA PHE A 361 -37.20 17.23 -7.54
C PHE A 361 -38.70 17.36 -7.69
#